data_AF-A0A175R2Z0-F1
#
_entry.id   AF-A0A175R2Z0-F1
#
_cell.length_a   1.000
_cell.length_b   1.000
_cell.length_c   1.000
_cell.angle_alpha   90.00
_cell.angle_beta   90.00
_cell.angle_gamma   90.00
#
_symmetry.space_group_name_H-M   'P 1'
#
loop_
_entity.id
_entity.type
_entity.pdbx_description
1 polymer ?
#
loop_
_entity_poly.entity_id
_entity_poly.type
_entity_poly.pdbx_seq_one_letter_code
_entity_poly.pdbx_strand_id
1 'polypeptide(L)'
;MRRDLAPTLFALPPIITAAMRKQLAVIEASMPIGCTRARNGWFGTAGRVGLRDAPLLTHHGLARVSYRGRNPRLLITAKGRREISERTAP
;
A
#
# COMPACT_ATOMS: atom_id res chain seq x y z
N MET A 1 -31.30 -31.60 12.29
CA MET A 1 -30.61 -30.76 13.29
C MET A 1 -29.40 -30.13 12.59
N ARG A 2 -29.53 -28.93 11.99
CA ARG A 2 -29.07 -27.63 12.51
C ARG A 2 -27.65 -27.61 13.10
N ARG A 3 -26.67 -27.20 12.27
CA ARG A 3 -25.65 -26.14 12.47
C ARG A 3 -24.25 -26.54 11.95
N ASP A 4 -24.07 -26.49 10.63
CA ASP A 4 -22.77 -26.22 10.02
C ASP A 4 -22.74 -24.74 9.59
N LEU A 5 -22.63 -23.84 10.57
CA LEU A 5 -22.30 -22.44 10.34
C LEU A 5 -20.81 -22.29 10.64
N ALA A 6 -19.97 -22.70 9.67
CA ALA A 6 -18.57 -22.33 9.69
C ALA A 6 -18.42 -20.80 9.57
N PRO A 7 -17.47 -20.17 10.27
CA PRO A 7 -17.46 -18.74 10.53
C PRO A 7 -16.97 -17.95 9.31
N THR A 8 -17.84 -17.68 8.33
CA THR A 8 -17.59 -16.71 7.24
C THR A 8 -17.82 -15.27 7.71
N LEU A 9 -17.39 -14.92 8.93
CA LEU A 9 -17.63 -13.60 9.54
C LEU A 9 -16.37 -12.72 9.66
N PHE A 10 -15.17 -13.21 9.30
CA PHE A 10 -13.91 -12.48 9.55
C PHE A 10 -13.04 -12.23 8.30
N ALA A 11 -13.62 -12.27 7.11
CA ALA A 11 -12.96 -11.77 5.90
C ALA A 11 -13.66 -10.50 5.40
N LEU A 12 -13.85 -9.50 6.28
CA LEU A 12 -14.10 -8.16 5.77
C LEU A 12 -12.88 -7.78 4.93
N PRO A 13 -13.07 -7.41 3.64
CA PRO A 13 -11.96 -6.89 2.87
C PRO A 13 -11.34 -5.73 3.67
N PRO A 14 -10.00 -5.59 3.71
CA PRO A 14 -9.39 -4.49 4.43
C PRO A 14 -10.03 -3.21 3.90
N ILE A 15 -10.62 -2.41 4.80
CA ILE A 15 -11.26 -1.15 4.41
C ILE A 15 -10.13 -0.22 3.96
N ILE A 16 -9.82 -0.25 2.66
CA ILE A 16 -8.81 0.61 2.08
C ILE A 16 -9.34 2.04 2.15
N THR A 17 -8.72 2.85 3.00
CA THR A 17 -9.14 4.23 3.25
C THR A 17 -8.72 5.14 2.10
N ALA A 18 -9.39 6.29 1.97
CA ALA A 18 -9.00 7.31 1.01
C ALA A 18 -7.57 7.82 1.26
N ALA A 19 -7.13 7.87 2.52
CA ALA A 19 -5.75 8.24 2.87
C ALA A 19 -4.74 7.22 2.34
N MET A 20 -4.99 5.92 2.49
CA MET A 20 -4.12 4.87 1.96
C MET A 20 -3.99 4.95 0.43
N ARG A 21 -5.10 5.19 -0.28
CA ARG A 21 -5.06 5.39 -1.74
C ARG A 21 -4.22 6.60 -2.15
N LYS A 22 -4.31 7.72 -1.44
CA LYS A 22 -3.44 8.89 -1.69
C LYS A 22 -1.96 8.54 -1.53
N GLN A 23 -1.62 7.77 -0.49
CA GLN A 23 -0.24 7.31 -0.29
C GLN A 23 0.22 6.34 -1.38
N LEU A 24 -0.67 5.45 -1.86
CA LEU A 24 -0.37 4.58 -2.99
C LEU A 24 -0.11 5.35 -4.28
N ALA A 25 -0.90 6.39 -4.55
CA ALA A 25 -0.67 7.27 -5.70
C ALA A 25 0.70 7.98 -5.62
N VAL A 26 1.14 8.42 -4.44
CA VAL A 26 2.48 8.99 -4.23
C VAL A 26 3.57 7.95 -4.53
N ILE A 27 3.40 6.71 -4.08
CA ILE A 27 4.37 5.63 -4.34
C ILE A 27 4.41 5.29 -5.84
N GLU A 28 3.25 5.20 -6.50
CA GLU A 28 3.17 4.93 -7.94
C GLU A 28 3.82 6.03 -8.77
N ALA A 29 3.50 7.29 -8.49
CA ALA A 29 4.08 8.45 -9.18
C ALA A 29 5.60 8.59 -8.95
N SER A 30 6.14 7.92 -7.92
CA SER A 30 7.58 7.89 -7.64
C SER A 30 8.33 6.76 -8.37
N MET A 31 7.66 5.99 -9.24
CA MET A 31 8.28 4.97 -10.09
C MET A 31 9.26 5.60 -11.11
N PRO A 32 10.30 4.86 -11.59
CA PRO A 32 10.63 3.46 -11.30
C PRO A 32 11.40 3.26 -9.98
N ILE A 33 11.82 4.35 -9.34
CA ILE A 33 12.71 4.33 -8.18
C ILE A 33 11.93 3.90 -6.93
N GLY A 34 10.69 4.38 -6.78
CA GLY A 34 9.89 4.25 -5.56
C GLY A 34 10.30 5.22 -4.46
N CYS A 35 9.64 5.15 -3.31
CA CYS A 35 9.94 6.03 -2.19
C CYS A 35 11.14 5.49 -1.41
N THR A 36 12.21 6.27 -1.25
CA THR A 36 13.39 5.88 -0.47
C THR A 36 13.15 6.09 1.03
N ARG A 37 13.68 5.20 1.87
CA ARG A 37 13.57 5.32 3.33
C ARG A 37 14.41 6.49 3.86
N ALA A 38 13.82 7.33 4.70
CA ALA A 38 14.50 8.34 5.50
C ALA A 38 14.08 8.23 6.97
N ARG A 39 14.72 9.01 7.86
CA ARG A 39 14.55 8.91 9.33
C ARG A 39 13.07 8.94 9.78
N ASN A 40 12.25 9.78 9.14
CA ASN A 40 10.88 10.05 9.56
C ASN A 40 9.80 9.55 8.58
N GLY A 41 10.15 8.73 7.58
CA GLY A 41 9.19 8.23 6.60
C GLY A 41 9.84 7.78 5.31
N TRP A 42 9.03 7.68 4.26
CA TRP A 42 9.48 7.32 2.91
C TRP A 42 9.26 8.48 1.96
N PHE A 43 10.24 8.77 1.11
CA PHE A 43 10.25 9.96 0.28
C PHE A 43 10.47 9.57 -1.18
N GLY A 44 9.55 9.96 -2.04
CA GLY A 44 9.69 9.87 -3.49
C GLY A 44 9.60 11.24 -4.14
N THR A 45 9.66 11.28 -5.47
CA THR A 45 9.59 12.52 -6.24
C THR A 45 8.23 13.21 -6.13
N ALA A 46 7.16 12.43 -5.94
CA ALA A 46 5.79 12.93 -5.84
C ALA A 46 5.38 13.31 -4.41
N GLY A 47 6.23 13.07 -3.40
CA GLY A 47 5.95 13.43 -2.01
C GLY A 47 6.42 12.42 -0.98
N ARG A 48 5.84 12.52 0.23
CA ARG A 48 6.21 11.74 1.40
C ARG A 48 5.09 10.80 1.84
N VAL A 49 5.47 9.56 2.13
CA VAL A 49 4.66 8.59 2.86
C VAL A 49 5.06 8.59 4.33
N GLY A 50 4.07 8.69 5.22
CA GLY A 50 4.29 8.72 6.66
C GLY A 50 4.94 7.44 7.19
N LEU A 51 5.61 7.55 8.34
CA LEU A 51 6.26 6.42 9.00
C LEU A 51 5.27 5.32 9.39
N ARG A 52 4.04 5.70 9.77
CA ARG A 52 2.96 4.78 10.15
C ARG A 52 2.24 4.19 8.95
N ASP A 53 2.20 4.91 7.83
CA ASP A 53 1.43 4.51 6.64
C ASP A 53 2.14 3.39 5.88
N ALA A 54 3.46 3.44 5.76
CA ALA A 54 4.19 2.42 5.00
C ALA A 54 4.06 1.00 5.59
N PRO A 55 4.20 0.77 6.92
CA PRO A 55 3.89 -0.52 7.53
C PRO A 55 2.46 -0.99 7.25
N LEU A 56 1.48 -0.10 7.33
CA LEU A 56 0.07 -0.42 7.04
C LEU A 56 -0.11 -0.86 5.58
N LEU A 57 0.44 -0.11 4.63
CA LEU A 57 0.38 -0.45 3.21
C LEU A 57 1.11 -1.79 2.92
N THR A 58 2.20 -2.08 3.62
CA THR A 58 2.89 -3.37 3.50
C THR A 58 2.11 -4.52 4.13
N HIS A 59 1.48 -4.29 5.28
CA HIS A 59 0.65 -5.29 5.97
C HIS A 59 -0.54 -5.72 5.11
N HIS A 60 -1.17 -4.77 4.42
CA HIS A 60 -2.28 -5.05 3.49
C HIS A 60 -1.81 -5.58 2.12
N GLY A 61 -0.50 -5.73 1.90
CA GLY A 61 0.08 -6.21 0.65
C GLY A 61 -0.07 -5.23 -0.53
N LEU A 62 -0.28 -3.93 -0.25
CA LEU A 62 -0.47 -2.90 -1.27
C LEU A 62 0.87 -2.30 -1.71
N ALA A 63 1.83 -2.21 -0.78
CA ALA A 63 3.20 -1.82 -1.05
C ALA A 63 4.17 -2.90 -0.55
N ARG A 64 5.41 -2.86 -1.02
CA ARG A 64 6.49 -3.73 -0.55
C ARG A 64 7.77 -2.93 -0.35
N VAL A 65 8.58 -3.33 0.63
CA VAL A 65 9.94 -2.80 0.78
C VAL A 65 10.90 -3.64 -0.06
N SER A 66 11.60 -2.99 -0.98
CA SER A 66 12.74 -3.54 -1.70
C SER A 66 14.03 -3.07 -1.04
N TYR A 67 14.91 -4.02 -0.74
CA TYR A 67 16.26 -3.76 -0.24
C TYR A 67 17.31 -3.88 -1.35
N ARG A 68 16.88 -3.94 -2.63
CA ARG A 68 17.80 -3.97 -3.77
C ARG A 68 18.37 -2.57 -3.99
N GLY A 69 19.63 -2.38 -3.58
CA GLY A 69 20.39 -1.14 -3.79
C GLY A 69 20.94 -0.55 -2.49
N ARG A 70 21.55 0.64 -2.59
CA ARG A 70 22.20 1.32 -1.45
C ARG A 70 21.22 1.67 -0.32
N ASN A 71 19.96 1.96 -0.64
CA ASN A 71 18.94 2.37 0.32
C ASN A 71 17.65 1.54 0.15
N PRO A 72 16.94 1.19 1.25
CA PRO A 72 15.63 0.57 1.17
C PRO A 72 14.62 1.46 0.45
N ARG A 73 13.76 0.87 -0.37
CA ARG A 73 12.73 1.57 -1.14
C ARG A 73 11.36 0.94 -0.98
N LEU A 74 10.33 1.75 -0.83
CA LEU A 74 8.94 1.34 -0.82
C LEU A 74 8.41 1.41 -2.26
N LEU A 75 7.94 0.28 -2.76
CA LEU A 75 7.42 0.11 -4.12
C LEU A 75 5.95 -0.27 -4.06
N ILE A 76 5.16 0.21 -5.02
CA ILE A 76 3.76 -0.21 -5.16
C ILE A 76 3.70 -1.63 -5.74
N THR A 77 2.76 -2.43 -5.27
CA THR A 77 2.50 -3.79 -5.79
C THR A 77 1.44 -3.76 -6.89
N ALA A 78 1.22 -4.89 -7.56
CA ALA A 78 0.08 -5.03 -8.48
C ALA A 78 -1.27 -4.84 -7.77
N LYS A 79 -1.40 -5.35 -6.54
CA LYS A 79 -2.60 -5.16 -5.72
C LYS A 79 -2.83 -3.68 -5.40
N GLY A 80 -1.78 -2.99 -4.94
CA GLY A 80 -1.84 -1.55 -4.67
C GLY A 80 -2.22 -0.72 -5.90
N ARG A 81 -1.78 -1.13 -7.10
CA ARG A 81 -2.19 -0.49 -8.36
C ARG A 81 -3.67 -0.69 -8.69
N ARG A 82 -4.22 -1.88 -8.45
CA ARG A 82 -5.68 -2.10 -8.65
C ARG A 82 -6.52 -1.17 -7.77
N GLU A 83 -6.13 -0.99 -6.51
CA GLU A 83 -6.84 -0.12 -5.56
C GLU A 83 -6.90 1.36 -5.95
N ILE A 84 -5.94 1.83 -6.76
CA ILE A 84 -5.95 3.20 -7.28
C ILE A 84 -6.63 3.27 -8.66
N SER A 85 -6.53 2.23 -9.50
CA SER A 85 -7.17 2.18 -10.82
C SER A 85 -8.68 1.93 -10.78
N GLU A 86 -9.19 1.12 -9.84
CA GLU A 86 -10.61 0.73 -9.73
C GLU A 86 -11.57 1.92 -9.51
N ARG A 87 -11.05 3.14 -9.28
CA ARG A 87 -11.85 4.36 -9.18
C ARG A 87 -11.46 5.46 -10.17
N THR A 88 -10.49 5.21 -11.04
CA THR A 88 -10.10 6.12 -12.15
C THR A 88 -10.82 5.74 -13.45
N ALA A 89 -11.54 4.63 -13.51
CA ALA A 89 -12.49 4.37 -14.58
C ALA A 89 -13.69 5.34 -14.45
N PRO A 90 -13.97 6.17 -15.45
CA PRO A 90 -15.07 7.14 -15.45
C PRO A 90 -16.46 6.48 -15.41
#